data_AF-U5E8E9-F1
#
_entry.id   AF-U5E8E9-F1
#
_cell.length_a   1.000
_cell.length_b   1.000
_cell.length_c   1.000
_cell.angle_alpha   90.00
_cell.angle_beta   90.00
_cell.angle_gamma   90.00
#
_symmetry.space_group_name_H-M   'P 1'
#
loop_
_entity.id
_entity.type
_entity.pdbx_description
1 polymer ?
#
loop_
_entity_poly.entity_id
_entity_poly.type
_entity_poly.pdbx_seq_one_letter_code
_entity_poly.pdbx_strand_id
1 'polypeptide(L)'
;MAVQEQLGRRAWHTPRTLWTLVWTTARALAVLVCGIACVPAFLHLAGTSGPAGEADGRSSDAAVFVFLAILPLTITGLVMTRTAFRRWLSARHRWQVWNIETLRPQIQEWVNLLDDRGSVAGTLVLRKWSSRTFGGDDKVVWFAGVPNKAGLIAKPGGAGAQLAYRSLFYVPPRFGTALLVKDKSAPPIPQPHSTSPAKTPEPPGKHGGLDDATFPSPRKLRRTLAYLLDVVVHLAIGFGVVFLSDEVTRHAVTHQDWDSTQIKWWTMIGYFLLASFVDRVVLQSVTRTTLGKAVFGLVIIDRDTGRYPRVGRLLAAWLVGVIMPILVLGNSTVPERPERYLLPAVRRRDARQVFGTRSGDPVGVTG
;
A
#
# COMPACT_ATOMS: atom_id res chain seq x y z
N MET A 1 -32.47 -26.10 -0.15
CA MET A 1 -32.52 -24.80 -0.85
C MET A 1 -33.46 -23.78 -0.20
N ALA A 2 -34.76 -24.06 0.01
CA ALA A 2 -35.73 -23.06 0.51
C ALA A 2 -35.38 -22.41 1.88
N VAL A 3 -34.85 -23.18 2.84
CA VAL A 3 -34.46 -22.69 4.17
C VAL A 3 -33.23 -21.75 4.11
N GLN A 4 -32.22 -22.10 3.31
CA GLN A 4 -31.05 -21.24 3.08
C GLN A 4 -31.44 -19.95 2.36
N GLU A 5 -32.42 -20.02 1.45
CA GLU A 5 -32.91 -18.87 0.70
C GLU A 5 -33.65 -17.87 1.60
N GLN A 6 -34.41 -18.36 2.58
CA GLN A 6 -35.14 -17.53 3.55
C GLN A 6 -34.20 -16.86 4.57
N LEU A 7 -33.13 -17.56 4.99
CA LEU A 7 -32.10 -17.02 5.88
C LEU A 7 -31.27 -15.91 5.22
N GLY A 8 -30.92 -16.06 3.93
CA GLY A 8 -30.16 -15.06 3.18
C GLY A 8 -30.89 -13.72 3.01
N ARG A 9 -32.22 -13.72 2.80
CA ARG A 9 -32.99 -12.46 2.69
C ARG A 9 -33.04 -11.68 4.00
N ARG A 10 -33.10 -12.35 5.16
CA ARG A 10 -33.14 -11.67 6.47
C ARG A 10 -31.83 -11.00 6.85
N ALA A 11 -30.70 -11.46 6.32
CA ALA A 11 -29.37 -10.96 6.65
C ALA A 11 -29.18 -9.47 6.35
N TRP A 12 -29.56 -9.05 5.15
CA TRP A 12 -29.38 -7.69 4.66
C TRP A 12 -30.26 -6.68 5.41
N HIS A 13 -31.45 -7.13 5.85
CA HIS A 13 -32.39 -6.30 6.58
C HIS A 13 -32.08 -6.21 8.07
N THR A 14 -31.00 -6.81 8.56
CA THR A 14 -30.60 -6.57 9.95
C THR A 14 -30.19 -5.09 10.10
N PRO A 15 -30.86 -4.32 10.97
CA PRO A 15 -30.59 -2.89 11.13
C PRO A 15 -29.11 -2.61 11.45
N ARG A 16 -28.44 -3.57 12.10
CA ARG A 16 -27.03 -3.50 12.49
C ARG A 16 -26.07 -3.48 11.30
N THR A 17 -26.29 -4.30 10.27
CA THR A 17 -25.38 -4.34 9.10
C THR A 17 -25.51 -3.06 8.27
N LEU A 18 -26.74 -2.59 8.04
CA LEU A 18 -26.99 -1.33 7.35
C LEU A 18 -26.40 -0.16 8.13
N TRP A 19 -26.63 -0.09 9.44
CA TRP A 19 -26.08 0.95 10.31
C TRP A 19 -24.55 0.98 10.27
N THR A 20 -23.91 -0.19 10.31
CA THR A 20 -22.44 -0.29 10.22
C THR A 20 -21.92 0.23 8.87
N LEU A 21 -22.58 -0.10 7.77
CA LEU A 21 -22.22 0.40 6.43
C LEU A 21 -22.39 1.91 6.33
N VAL A 22 -23.53 2.44 6.78
CA VAL A 22 -23.80 3.88 6.79
C VAL A 22 -22.77 4.62 7.64
N TRP A 23 -22.55 4.20 8.88
CA TRP A 23 -21.63 4.84 9.80
C TRP A 23 -20.18 4.82 9.29
N THR A 24 -19.71 3.67 8.78
CA THR A 24 -18.35 3.58 8.22
C THR A 24 -18.17 4.42 6.96
N THR A 25 -19.22 4.56 6.16
CA THR A 25 -19.21 5.44 4.96
C THR A 25 -19.21 6.91 5.36
N ALA A 26 -20.08 7.31 6.29
CA ALA A 26 -20.16 8.67 6.80
C ALA A 26 -18.82 9.11 7.41
N ARG A 27 -18.21 8.27 8.26
CA ARG A 27 -16.88 8.53 8.82
C ARG A 27 -15.80 8.65 7.74
N ALA A 28 -15.83 7.78 6.72
CA ALA A 28 -14.87 7.83 5.63
C ALA A 28 -14.98 9.12 4.81
N LEU A 29 -16.20 9.53 4.50
CA LEU A 29 -16.49 10.77 3.77
C LEU A 29 -16.11 11.99 4.61
N ALA A 30 -16.42 12.01 5.91
CA ALA A 30 -16.03 13.09 6.80
C ALA A 30 -14.51 13.30 6.82
N VAL A 31 -13.72 12.23 6.98
CA VAL A 31 -12.25 12.31 6.95
C VAL A 31 -11.74 12.81 5.59
N LEU A 32 -12.34 12.35 4.49
CA LEU A 32 -11.97 12.80 3.15
C LEU A 32 -12.29 14.28 2.92
N VAL A 33 -13.50 14.71 3.30
CA VAL A 33 -13.94 16.11 3.19
C VAL A 33 -13.06 17.01 4.05
N CYS A 34 -12.73 16.63 5.28
CA CYS A 34 -11.79 17.37 6.12
C CYS A 34 -10.43 17.51 5.43
N GLY A 35 -9.87 16.43 4.88
CA GLY A 35 -8.60 16.47 4.15
C GLY A 35 -8.63 17.40 2.93
N ILE A 36 -9.70 17.34 2.12
CA ILE A 36 -9.88 18.20 0.95
C ILE A 36 -10.10 19.67 1.36
N ALA A 37 -10.90 19.92 2.41
CA ALA A 37 -11.18 21.26 2.91
C ALA A 37 -9.93 21.96 3.46
N CYS A 38 -8.91 21.22 3.87
CA CYS A 38 -7.63 21.80 4.26
C CYS A 38 -6.84 22.38 3.05
N VAL A 39 -7.13 21.97 1.80
CA VAL A 39 -6.45 22.49 0.59
C VAL A 39 -6.68 24.00 0.38
N PRO A 40 -7.92 24.53 0.34
CA PRO A 40 -8.13 25.97 0.21
C PRO A 40 -7.59 26.74 1.41
N ALA A 41 -7.65 26.18 2.63
CA ALA A 41 -7.04 26.80 3.80
C ALA A 41 -5.51 26.93 3.65
N PHE A 42 -4.84 25.88 3.15
CA PHE A 42 -3.41 25.93 2.85
C PHE A 42 -3.10 26.96 1.75
N LEU A 43 -3.86 26.98 0.66
CA LEU A 43 -3.63 27.95 -0.43
C LEU A 43 -3.85 29.38 0.04
N HIS A 44 -4.83 29.63 0.91
CA HIS A 44 -5.06 30.94 1.50
C HIS A 44 -3.90 31.37 2.39
N LEU A 45 -3.45 30.50 3.31
CA LEU A 45 -2.33 30.78 4.22
C LEU A 45 -0.98 30.89 3.50
N ALA A 46 -0.77 30.11 2.44
CA ALA A 46 0.43 30.19 1.61
C ALA A 46 0.39 31.42 0.68
N GLY A 47 -0.80 31.83 0.24
CA GLY A 47 -0.99 32.98 -0.65
C GLY A 47 -0.90 34.33 0.05
N THR A 48 -1.22 34.41 1.35
CA THR A 48 -1.00 35.62 2.17
C THR A 48 0.48 35.85 2.52
N SER A 49 1.37 34.92 2.15
CA SER A 49 2.83 35.08 2.24
C SER A 49 3.38 35.96 1.10
N GLY A 50 2.78 37.14 0.90
CA GLY A 50 3.16 38.12 -0.13
C GLY A 50 4.50 38.81 0.15
N PRO A 51 5.07 39.54 -0.83
CA PRO A 51 6.43 40.06 -0.75
C PRO A 51 6.54 41.24 0.22
N ALA A 52 7.51 41.10 1.14
CA ALA A 52 8.24 42.16 1.83
C ALA A 52 7.40 43.26 2.52
N GLY A 53 6.81 42.93 3.66
CA GLY A 53 6.33 43.91 4.63
C GLY A 53 5.40 43.24 5.65
N GLU A 54 5.96 42.75 6.74
CA GLU A 54 5.22 42.17 7.89
C GLU A 54 4.36 40.93 7.60
N ALA A 55 4.91 39.92 6.93
CA ALA A 55 4.30 38.60 7.00
C ALA A 55 4.47 38.04 8.43
N ASP A 56 3.40 38.16 9.24
CA ASP A 56 3.33 37.59 10.59
C ASP A 56 3.73 36.10 10.55
N GLY A 57 4.84 35.76 11.22
CA GLY A 57 5.47 34.44 11.16
C GLY A 57 4.51 33.29 11.50
N ARG A 58 3.43 33.61 12.23
CA ARG A 58 2.30 32.73 12.58
C ARG A 58 1.57 32.15 11.36
N SER A 59 1.50 32.88 10.26
CA SER A 59 0.80 32.46 9.04
C SER A 59 1.53 31.32 8.30
N SER A 60 2.86 31.37 8.30
CA SER A 60 3.72 30.36 7.67
C SER A 60 3.68 29.01 8.40
N ASP A 61 3.70 29.03 9.74
CA ASP A 61 3.60 27.82 10.56
C ASP A 61 2.22 27.17 10.41
N ALA A 62 1.16 27.97 10.41
CA ALA A 62 -0.21 27.49 10.18
C ALA A 62 -0.35 26.82 8.80
N ALA A 63 0.23 27.40 7.74
CA ALA A 63 0.23 26.80 6.41
C ALA A 63 0.91 25.42 6.40
N VAL A 64 2.05 25.29 7.08
CA VAL A 64 2.77 24.01 7.18
C VAL A 64 1.96 22.97 7.98
N PHE A 65 1.36 23.35 9.11
CA PHE A 65 0.48 22.44 9.86
C PHE A 65 -0.72 21.98 9.03
N VAL A 66 -1.35 22.90 8.27
CA VAL A 66 -2.45 22.55 7.39
C VAL A 66 -1.98 21.61 6.29
N PHE A 67 -0.80 21.83 5.68
CA PHE A 67 -0.21 20.92 4.70
C PHE A 67 0.02 19.51 5.26
N LEU A 68 0.63 19.44 6.45
CA LEU A 68 0.88 18.18 7.15
C LEU A 68 -0.42 17.46 7.54
N ALA A 69 -1.53 18.18 7.70
CA ALA A 69 -2.85 17.60 7.96
C ALA A 69 -3.58 17.16 6.66
N ILE A 70 -3.51 17.94 5.57
CA ILE A 70 -4.14 17.64 4.26
C ILE A 70 -3.81 16.23 3.84
N LEU A 71 -2.52 15.92 3.82
CA LEU A 71 -2.00 14.77 3.15
C LEU A 71 -2.44 13.45 3.82
N PRO A 72 -2.21 13.21 5.13
CA PRO A 72 -2.67 12.01 5.81
C PRO A 72 -4.21 11.92 5.86
N LEU A 73 -4.94 13.02 6.07
CA LEU A 73 -6.40 13.01 6.13
C LEU A 73 -7.02 12.67 4.77
N THR A 74 -6.56 13.31 3.69
CA THR A 74 -7.09 13.08 2.35
C THR A 74 -6.86 11.63 1.91
N ILE A 75 -5.67 11.10 2.16
CA ILE A 75 -5.31 9.73 1.80
C ILE A 75 -6.07 8.72 2.65
N THR A 76 -6.14 8.93 3.96
CA THR A 76 -6.91 8.06 4.87
C THR A 76 -8.37 8.06 4.47
N GLY A 77 -8.95 9.24 4.22
CA GLY A 77 -10.31 9.42 3.74
C GLY A 77 -10.55 8.70 2.41
N LEU A 78 -9.63 8.80 1.44
CA LEU A 78 -9.74 8.14 0.15
C LEU A 78 -9.71 6.61 0.28
N VAL A 79 -8.78 6.08 1.08
CA VAL A 79 -8.67 4.63 1.35
C VAL A 79 -9.91 4.12 2.07
N MET A 80 -10.40 4.85 3.08
CA MET A 80 -11.62 4.52 3.80
C MET A 80 -12.83 4.56 2.88
N THR A 81 -12.96 5.59 2.04
CA THR A 81 -14.12 5.78 1.14
C THR A 81 -14.15 4.70 0.07
N ARG A 82 -13.00 4.39 -0.55
CA ARG A 82 -12.87 3.27 -1.47
C ARG A 82 -13.28 1.94 -0.81
N THR A 83 -12.89 1.75 0.45
CA THR A 83 -13.23 0.53 1.19
C THR A 83 -14.72 0.47 1.48
N ALA A 84 -15.33 1.56 1.95
CA ALA A 84 -16.76 1.68 2.22
C ALA A 84 -17.59 1.44 0.94
N PHE A 85 -17.20 2.07 -0.17
CA PHE A 85 -17.86 1.89 -1.46
C PHE A 85 -17.79 0.43 -1.95
N ARG A 86 -16.65 -0.23 -1.79
CA ARG A 86 -16.51 -1.66 -2.10
C ARG A 86 -17.44 -2.52 -1.23
N ARG A 87 -17.56 -2.20 0.05
CA ARG A 87 -18.52 -2.89 0.94
C ARG A 87 -19.95 -2.70 0.45
N TRP A 88 -20.34 -1.49 0.06
CA TRP A 88 -21.66 -1.19 -0.53
C TRP A 88 -21.93 -1.97 -1.82
N LEU A 89 -20.96 -2.04 -2.73
CA LEU A 89 -21.10 -2.83 -3.95
C LEU A 89 -21.25 -4.32 -3.64
N SER A 90 -20.43 -4.85 -2.72
CA SER A 90 -20.51 -6.25 -2.31
C SER A 90 -21.84 -6.59 -1.63
N ALA A 91 -22.35 -5.66 -0.83
CA ALA A 91 -23.63 -5.76 -0.14
C ALA A 91 -24.85 -5.91 -1.05
N ARG A 92 -24.77 -5.44 -2.30
CA ARG A 92 -25.86 -5.61 -3.29
C ARG A 92 -26.00 -7.05 -3.77
N HIS A 93 -24.97 -7.88 -3.59
CA HIS A 93 -25.07 -9.29 -3.92
C HIS A 93 -25.97 -10.03 -2.94
N ARG A 94 -26.59 -11.09 -3.44
CA ARG A 94 -27.44 -11.96 -2.64
C ARG A 94 -26.60 -12.65 -1.57
N TRP A 95 -26.98 -12.49 -0.31
CA TRP A 95 -26.35 -13.19 0.81
C TRP A 95 -26.67 -14.68 0.73
N GLN A 96 -25.63 -15.49 0.75
CA GLN A 96 -25.69 -16.95 0.70
C GLN A 96 -24.97 -17.53 1.90
N VAL A 97 -25.43 -18.70 2.36
CA VAL A 97 -24.79 -19.44 3.43
C VAL A 97 -23.71 -20.33 2.80
N TRP A 98 -22.48 -20.21 3.28
CA TRP A 98 -21.34 -20.99 2.80
C TRP A 98 -20.74 -21.77 3.96
N ASN A 99 -20.35 -23.02 3.68
CA ASN A 99 -19.44 -23.73 4.57
C ASN A 99 -18.05 -23.12 4.43
N ILE A 100 -17.30 -23.07 5.52
CA ILE A 100 -15.95 -22.52 5.51
C ILE A 100 -14.93 -23.43 6.15
N GLU A 101 -13.72 -23.29 5.66
CA GLU A 101 -12.52 -23.76 6.34
C GLU A 101 -11.63 -22.54 6.58
N THR A 102 -11.40 -22.23 7.86
CA THR A 102 -10.56 -21.11 8.25
C THR A 102 -9.11 -21.55 8.30
N LEU A 103 -8.29 -20.98 7.43
CA LEU A 103 -6.85 -21.19 7.42
C LEU A 103 -6.17 -20.05 8.17
N ARG A 104 -5.42 -20.39 9.22
CA ARG A 104 -4.74 -19.42 10.10
C ARG A 104 -3.22 -19.50 10.02
N PRO A 105 -2.60 -19.09 8.91
CA PRO A 105 -1.17 -18.74 8.97
C PRO A 105 -0.99 -17.53 9.91
N GLN A 106 0.13 -17.48 10.64
CA GLN A 106 0.39 -16.45 11.67
C GLN A 106 0.16 -14.99 11.21
N ILE A 107 0.26 -14.74 9.90
CA ILE A 107 0.25 -13.39 9.32
C ILE A 107 -1.17 -12.96 8.87
N GLN A 108 -1.93 -13.79 8.16
CA GLN A 108 -3.23 -13.45 7.56
C GLN A 108 -4.29 -14.51 7.83
N GLU A 109 -5.55 -14.11 8.03
CA GLU A 109 -6.67 -15.05 8.08
C GLU A 109 -7.20 -15.28 6.66
N TRP A 110 -7.20 -16.54 6.26
CA TRP A 110 -7.72 -17.00 4.98
C TRP A 110 -8.97 -17.83 5.23
N VAL A 111 -9.93 -17.73 4.31
CA VAL A 111 -11.15 -18.50 4.37
C VAL A 111 -11.35 -19.17 3.03
N ASN A 112 -11.44 -20.49 3.03
CA ASN A 112 -11.95 -21.25 1.90
C ASN A 112 -13.48 -21.27 2.00
N LEU A 113 -14.15 -20.81 0.95
CA LEU A 113 -15.58 -21.02 0.78
C LEU A 113 -15.78 -22.39 0.14
N LEU A 114 -16.51 -23.27 0.80
CA LEU A 114 -16.80 -24.62 0.35
C LEU A 114 -18.23 -24.68 -0.20
N ASP A 115 -18.39 -25.28 -1.39
CA ASP A 115 -19.70 -25.56 -1.96
C ASP A 115 -20.42 -26.72 -1.24
N ASP A 116 -21.64 -27.05 -1.69
CA ASP A 116 -22.45 -28.13 -1.11
C ASP A 116 -21.79 -29.53 -1.26
N ARG A 117 -20.79 -29.67 -2.14
CA ARG A 117 -20.03 -30.90 -2.35
C ARG A 117 -18.72 -30.92 -1.55
N GLY A 118 -18.46 -29.90 -0.74
CA GLY A 118 -17.21 -29.74 0.01
C GLY A 118 -16.02 -29.30 -0.86
N SER A 119 -16.24 -28.92 -2.12
CA SER A 119 -15.19 -28.41 -3.01
C SER A 119 -14.93 -26.93 -2.75
N VAL A 120 -13.67 -26.50 -2.87
CA VAL A 120 -13.28 -25.10 -2.67
C VAL A 120 -13.79 -24.24 -3.82
N ALA A 121 -14.87 -23.50 -3.59
CA ALA A 121 -15.44 -22.57 -4.55
C ALA A 121 -14.61 -21.28 -4.69
N GLY A 122 -13.87 -20.91 -3.64
CA GLY A 122 -12.93 -19.79 -3.68
C GLY A 122 -12.17 -19.61 -2.37
N THR A 123 -10.94 -19.11 -2.47
CA THR A 123 -10.09 -18.80 -1.31
C THR A 123 -9.95 -17.29 -1.18
N LEU A 124 -10.37 -16.76 -0.03
CA LEU A 124 -10.45 -15.34 0.25
C LEU A 124 -9.54 -14.94 1.42
N VAL A 125 -8.96 -13.75 1.33
CA VAL A 125 -8.23 -13.11 2.42
C VAL A 125 -9.18 -12.20 3.18
N LEU A 126 -9.16 -12.30 4.52
CA LEU A 126 -9.85 -11.35 5.39
C LEU A 126 -8.96 -10.15 5.69
N ARG A 127 -9.49 -8.94 5.52
CA ARG A 127 -8.74 -7.72 5.85
C ARG A 127 -8.73 -7.51 7.38
N LYS A 128 -7.60 -7.82 8.03
CA LYS A 128 -7.39 -7.61 9.47
C LYS A 128 -7.53 -6.13 9.83
N TRP A 129 -8.49 -5.78 10.68
CA TRP A 129 -8.41 -4.53 11.44
C TRP A 129 -8.86 -4.68 12.91
N SER A 130 -9.59 -5.74 13.25
CA SER A 130 -9.89 -6.09 14.64
C SER A 130 -9.86 -7.61 14.82
N SER A 131 -9.38 -8.05 15.98
CA SER A 131 -9.18 -9.44 16.41
C SER A 131 -10.26 -10.45 15.99
N ARG A 132 -9.82 -11.65 15.60
CA ARG A 132 -10.51 -12.96 15.64
C ARG A 132 -12.01 -12.90 15.34
N THR A 133 -12.37 -12.50 14.12
CA THR A 133 -13.78 -12.49 13.75
C THR A 133 -14.31 -13.90 13.53
N PHE A 134 -13.51 -14.82 12.98
CA PHE A 134 -13.93 -16.21 12.79
C PHE A 134 -13.08 -17.17 13.64
N GLY A 135 -13.77 -17.99 14.44
CA GLY A 135 -13.25 -19.06 15.28
C GLY A 135 -12.77 -20.27 14.46
N GLY A 136 -12.01 -21.19 15.07
CA GLY A 136 -11.72 -22.48 14.44
C GLY A 136 -12.99 -23.34 14.32
N ASP A 137 -13.96 -23.09 15.21
CA ASP A 137 -15.23 -23.81 15.29
C ASP A 137 -16.31 -23.25 14.34
N ASP A 138 -16.08 -22.08 13.76
CA ASP A 138 -17.01 -21.47 12.81
C ASP A 138 -16.95 -22.26 11.48
N LYS A 139 -17.92 -23.15 11.26
CA LYS A 139 -18.04 -23.95 10.02
C LYS A 139 -18.88 -23.27 8.95
N VAL A 140 -19.64 -22.24 9.30
CA VAL A 140 -20.64 -21.61 8.43
C VAL A 140 -20.55 -20.10 8.51
N VAL A 141 -20.62 -19.44 7.36
CA VAL A 141 -20.67 -17.98 7.24
C VAL A 141 -21.76 -17.54 6.29
N TRP A 142 -22.10 -16.27 6.39
CA TRP A 142 -22.89 -15.58 5.38
C TRP A 142 -21.95 -14.80 4.47
N PHE A 143 -22.08 -15.00 3.17
CA PHE A 143 -21.24 -14.34 2.16
C PHE A 143 -22.10 -13.65 1.10
N ALA A 144 -21.78 -12.40 0.79
CA ALA A 144 -22.37 -11.63 -0.30
C ALA A 144 -21.28 -11.14 -1.25
N GLY A 145 -21.20 -11.77 -2.42
CA GLY A 145 -20.20 -11.43 -3.43
C GLY A 145 -19.97 -12.56 -4.42
N VAL A 146 -18.81 -12.51 -5.08
CA VAL A 146 -18.37 -13.56 -6.00
C VAL A 146 -17.22 -14.32 -5.32
N PRO A 147 -17.35 -15.64 -5.03
CA PRO A 147 -16.36 -16.42 -4.27
C PRO A 147 -14.93 -16.32 -4.80
N ASN A 148 -14.78 -16.18 -6.12
CA ASN A 148 -13.47 -16.08 -6.78
C ASN A 148 -12.97 -14.66 -7.04
N LYS A 149 -13.63 -13.62 -6.50
CA LYS A 149 -13.23 -12.22 -6.67
C LYS A 149 -13.19 -11.46 -5.35
N ALA A 150 -14.36 -11.13 -4.80
CA ALA A 150 -14.51 -10.38 -3.55
C ALA A 150 -15.96 -10.40 -3.08
N GLY A 151 -16.15 -10.15 -1.78
CA GLY A 151 -17.46 -10.04 -1.16
C GLY A 151 -17.38 -9.56 0.28
N LEU A 152 -18.55 -9.47 0.90
CA LEU A 152 -18.69 -9.33 2.35
C LEU A 152 -18.88 -10.71 2.97
N ILE A 153 -18.17 -10.97 4.06
CA ILE A 153 -18.33 -12.18 4.88
C ILE A 153 -18.77 -11.76 6.28
N ALA A 154 -19.72 -12.46 6.87
CA ALA A 154 -20.23 -12.19 8.21
C ALA A 154 -20.56 -13.51 8.91
N LYS A 155 -20.65 -13.48 10.24
CA LYS A 155 -21.21 -14.62 10.97
C LYS A 155 -22.70 -14.78 10.66
N PRO A 156 -23.27 -15.98 10.84
CA PRO A 156 -24.72 -16.15 10.86
C PRO A 156 -25.37 -15.09 11.77
N GLY A 157 -26.39 -14.40 11.27
CA GLY A 157 -27.01 -13.25 11.95
C GLY A 157 -26.45 -11.87 11.58
N GLY A 158 -25.48 -11.78 10.66
CA GLY A 158 -25.03 -10.52 10.06
C GLY A 158 -24.03 -9.70 10.91
N ALA A 159 -23.66 -10.21 12.09
CA ALA A 159 -22.66 -9.58 12.95
C ALA A 159 -21.24 -9.74 12.40
N GLY A 160 -20.41 -8.71 12.63
CA GLY A 160 -18.99 -8.75 12.29
C GLY A 160 -18.70 -8.78 10.79
N ALA A 161 -19.53 -8.13 9.96
CA ALA A 161 -19.35 -8.13 8.51
C ALA A 161 -18.01 -7.49 8.10
N GLN A 162 -17.22 -8.23 7.32
CA GLN A 162 -15.91 -7.84 6.85
C GLN A 162 -15.77 -7.99 5.35
N LEU A 163 -14.85 -7.23 4.76
CA LEU A 163 -14.52 -7.36 3.35
C LEU A 163 -13.55 -8.54 3.18
N ALA A 164 -13.97 -9.53 2.40
CA ALA A 164 -13.17 -10.67 1.98
C ALA A 164 -12.87 -10.54 0.48
N TYR A 165 -11.63 -10.81 0.08
CA TYR A 165 -11.24 -10.68 -1.32
C TYR A 165 -10.20 -11.72 -1.73
N ARG A 166 -10.29 -12.15 -2.98
CA ARG A 166 -9.24 -12.96 -3.58
C ARG A 166 -8.05 -12.05 -3.80
N SER A 167 -6.96 -12.34 -3.10
CA SER A 167 -5.72 -11.62 -3.35
C SER A 167 -5.14 -12.05 -4.70
N LEU A 168 -4.93 -11.09 -5.59
CA LEU A 168 -4.16 -11.32 -6.82
C LEU A 168 -2.66 -11.48 -6.52
N PHE A 169 -2.24 -11.11 -5.32
CA PHE A 169 -0.83 -10.99 -4.96
C PHE A 169 -0.39 -11.95 -3.87
N TYR A 170 -1.31 -12.72 -3.29
CA TYR A 170 -0.99 -13.71 -2.26
C TYR A 170 -1.41 -15.07 -2.78
N VAL A 171 -0.47 -16.01 -2.81
CA VAL A 171 -0.77 -17.41 -3.09
C VAL A 171 -1.39 -17.97 -1.81
N PRO A 172 -2.63 -18.50 -1.85
CA PRO A 172 -3.20 -19.15 -0.69
C PRO A 172 -2.29 -20.30 -0.26
N PRO A 173 -2.11 -20.53 1.05
CA PRO A 173 -1.32 -21.66 1.50
C PRO A 173 -1.95 -22.94 0.96
N ARG A 174 -1.19 -23.68 0.15
CA ARG A 174 -1.61 -24.99 -0.37
C ARG A 174 -1.42 -26.01 0.74
N PHE A 175 -2.43 -26.20 1.56
CA PHE A 175 -2.48 -27.38 2.43
C PHE A 175 -3.20 -28.48 1.65
N GLY A 176 -2.42 -29.36 1.00
CA GLY A 176 -2.94 -30.62 0.49
C GLY A 176 -3.05 -31.62 1.64
N THR A 177 -4.23 -32.22 1.83
CA THR A 177 -4.42 -33.67 2.00
C THR A 177 -3.46 -34.48 2.91
N ALA A 178 -2.77 -33.84 3.86
CA ALA A 178 -1.82 -34.47 4.78
C ALA A 178 -2.29 -34.42 6.26
N LEU A 179 -3.56 -34.11 6.48
CA LEU A 179 -4.25 -34.39 7.75
C LEU A 179 -5.13 -35.65 7.67
N LEU A 180 -4.99 -36.45 6.62
CA LEU A 180 -5.28 -37.87 6.72
C LEU A 180 -4.10 -38.49 7.48
N VAL A 181 -4.37 -38.83 8.72
CA VAL A 181 -3.66 -39.79 9.58
C VAL A 181 -2.47 -40.43 8.88
N LYS A 182 -1.25 -40.00 9.26
CA LYS A 182 -0.03 -40.75 8.98
C LYS A 182 -0.09 -42.04 9.80
N ASP A 183 -0.83 -43.01 9.30
CA ASP A 183 -0.76 -44.38 9.76
C ASP A 183 0.64 -44.90 9.39
N LYS A 184 1.36 -45.39 10.38
CA LYS A 184 2.81 -45.62 10.34
C LYS A 184 3.18 -46.93 9.62
N SER A 185 2.33 -47.39 8.71
CA SER A 185 2.21 -48.81 8.38
C SER A 185 2.17 -49.06 6.86
N ALA A 186 3.05 -48.43 6.09
CA ALA A 186 3.25 -48.80 4.69
C ALA A 186 4.76 -48.86 4.35
N PRO A 187 5.25 -49.94 3.71
CA PRO A 187 6.66 -50.11 3.40
C PRO A 187 7.12 -49.14 2.30
N PRO A 188 8.41 -48.77 2.28
CA PRO A 188 8.95 -47.79 1.35
C PRO A 188 8.97 -48.35 -0.08
N ILE A 189 8.29 -47.66 -1.00
CA ILE A 189 8.42 -47.89 -2.44
C ILE A 189 9.80 -47.32 -2.88
N PRO A 190 10.63 -48.07 -3.62
CA PRO A 190 11.92 -47.59 -4.11
C PRO A 190 11.72 -46.39 -5.05
N GLN A 191 12.37 -45.26 -4.74
CA GLN A 191 12.40 -44.11 -5.64
C GLN A 191 13.35 -44.41 -6.82
N PRO A 192 12.90 -44.27 -8.09
CA PRO A 192 13.82 -44.30 -9.20
C PRO A 192 14.67 -43.03 -9.19
N HIS A 193 15.99 -43.22 -9.21
CA HIS A 193 16.97 -42.17 -9.44
C HIS A 193 16.69 -41.50 -10.80
N SER A 194 16.19 -40.27 -10.79
CA SER A 194 16.15 -39.42 -11.97
C SER A 194 17.14 -38.26 -11.85
N THR A 195 18.12 -38.35 -12.74
CA THR A 195 18.91 -37.33 -13.42
C THR A 195 18.40 -35.88 -13.32
N SER A 196 19.33 -35.00 -12.94
CA SER A 196 19.43 -33.55 -13.21
C SER A 196 18.31 -32.63 -12.68
N PRO A 197 18.62 -31.63 -11.84
CA PRO A 197 17.63 -30.68 -11.36
C PRO A 197 17.22 -29.75 -12.50
N ALA A 198 16.10 -30.03 -13.13
CA ALA A 198 15.38 -29.06 -13.94
C ALA A 198 15.11 -27.82 -13.07
N LYS A 199 15.66 -26.68 -13.50
CA LYS A 199 15.54 -25.38 -12.83
C LYS A 199 14.06 -25.06 -12.66
N THR A 200 13.54 -25.19 -11.44
CA THR A 200 12.17 -24.82 -11.10
C THR A 200 11.93 -23.38 -11.56
N PRO A 201 10.90 -23.09 -12.37
CA PRO A 201 10.61 -21.74 -12.80
C PRO A 201 10.40 -20.85 -11.57
N GLU A 202 11.23 -19.82 -11.42
CA GLU A 202 11.13 -18.86 -10.33
C GLU A 202 9.71 -18.29 -10.28
N PRO A 203 9.10 -18.16 -9.09
CA PRO A 203 7.76 -17.62 -8.97
C PRO A 203 7.72 -16.21 -9.57
N PRO A 204 6.71 -15.88 -10.40
CA PRO A 204 6.60 -14.58 -11.02
C PRO A 204 6.42 -13.51 -9.93
N GLY A 205 7.36 -12.58 -9.77
CA GLY A 205 7.12 -11.40 -8.92
C GLY A 205 8.29 -10.73 -8.20
N LYS A 206 9.55 -10.91 -8.59
CA LYS A 206 10.67 -10.14 -7.99
C LYS A 206 11.51 -9.42 -9.03
N HIS A 207 10.87 -8.56 -9.83
CA HIS A 207 11.62 -7.71 -10.77
C HIS A 207 12.50 -6.68 -10.04
N GLY A 208 13.73 -6.49 -10.50
CA GLY A 208 14.68 -5.49 -10.00
C GLY A 208 15.36 -5.84 -8.67
N GLY A 209 15.22 -7.11 -8.23
CA GLY A 209 15.95 -7.69 -7.09
C GLY A 209 17.47 -7.68 -7.29
N LEU A 210 18.22 -8.00 -6.22
CA LEU A 210 19.69 -8.15 -6.33
C LEU A 210 20.08 -9.36 -7.19
N ASP A 211 19.24 -10.39 -7.18
CA ASP A 211 19.46 -11.65 -7.87
C ASP A 211 18.74 -11.71 -9.24
N ASP A 212 18.13 -10.60 -9.67
CA ASP A 212 17.36 -10.56 -10.92
C ASP A 212 18.29 -10.39 -12.14
N ALA A 213 18.53 -11.51 -12.83
CA ALA A 213 19.35 -11.55 -14.05
C ALA A 213 18.81 -10.66 -15.18
N THR A 214 17.51 -10.34 -15.18
CA THR A 214 16.89 -9.42 -16.15
C THR A 214 17.40 -7.98 -15.97
N PHE A 215 17.87 -7.63 -14.77
CA PHE A 215 18.43 -6.32 -14.45
C PHE A 215 19.80 -6.46 -13.79
N PRO A 216 20.82 -6.93 -14.54
CA PRO A 216 22.03 -7.59 -14.01
C PRO A 216 22.98 -6.71 -13.22
N SER A 217 22.85 -5.38 -13.24
CA SER A 217 23.79 -4.54 -12.51
C SER A 217 23.49 -4.51 -10.99
N PRO A 218 24.45 -4.91 -10.13
CA PRO A 218 24.34 -4.77 -8.68
C PRO A 218 24.61 -3.32 -8.29
N ARG A 219 23.68 -2.72 -7.52
CA ARG A 219 23.53 -1.25 -7.40
C ARG A 219 23.38 -0.78 -5.95
N LYS A 220 23.79 -1.53 -4.92
CA LYS A 220 23.59 -1.11 -3.52
C LYS A 220 24.19 0.28 -3.29
N LEU A 221 25.49 0.44 -3.53
CA LEU A 221 26.18 1.72 -3.37
C LEU A 221 25.52 2.84 -4.19
N ARG A 222 25.28 2.61 -5.48
CA ARG A 222 24.68 3.61 -6.38
C ARG A 222 23.25 3.99 -5.97
N ARG A 223 22.44 3.03 -5.53
CA ARG A 223 21.08 3.26 -5.00
C ARG A 223 21.14 4.07 -3.70
N THR A 224 22.07 3.70 -2.81
CA THR A 224 22.28 4.41 -1.54
C THR A 224 22.73 5.85 -1.79
N LEU A 225 23.69 6.08 -2.68
CA LEU A 225 24.15 7.43 -3.03
C LEU A 225 23.05 8.25 -3.70
N ALA A 226 22.26 7.66 -4.61
CA ALA A 226 21.11 8.33 -5.20
C ALA A 226 20.07 8.73 -4.15
N TYR A 227 19.79 7.84 -3.20
CA TYR A 227 18.90 8.13 -2.07
C TYR A 227 19.47 9.22 -1.16
N LEU A 228 20.75 9.15 -0.81
CA LEU A 228 21.41 10.15 0.03
C LEU A 228 21.37 11.52 -0.64
N LEU A 229 21.62 11.59 -1.95
CA LEU A 229 21.51 12.84 -2.72
C LEU A 229 20.09 13.40 -2.71
N ASP A 230 19.06 12.57 -2.91
CA ASP A 230 17.66 13.00 -2.78
C ASP A 230 17.42 13.61 -1.37
N VAL A 231 17.87 12.93 -0.30
CA VAL A 231 17.72 13.40 1.09
C VAL A 231 18.45 14.72 1.34
N VAL A 232 19.70 14.85 0.88
CA VAL A 232 20.48 16.09 1.04
C VAL A 232 19.80 17.26 0.34
N VAL A 233 19.26 17.05 -0.86
CA VAL A 233 18.53 18.09 -1.60
C VAL A 233 17.25 18.49 -0.85
N HIS A 234 16.49 17.53 -0.34
CA HIS A 234 15.27 17.82 0.43
C HIS A 234 15.59 18.57 1.74
N LEU A 235 16.68 18.20 2.43
CA LEU A 235 17.15 18.90 3.62
C LEU A 235 17.61 20.32 3.28
N ALA A 236 18.39 20.49 2.22
CA ALA A 236 18.86 21.80 1.76
C ALA A 236 17.69 22.74 1.44
N ILE A 237 16.60 22.23 0.83
CA ILE A 237 15.38 23.01 0.61
C ILE A 237 14.72 23.38 1.94
N GLY A 238 14.57 22.44 2.87
CA GLY A 238 13.99 22.73 4.20
C GLY A 238 14.77 23.79 4.98
N PHE A 239 16.10 23.65 5.06
CA PHE A 239 16.99 24.63 5.69
C PHE A 239 16.98 25.97 4.96
N GLY A 240 17.05 25.94 3.63
CA GLY A 240 17.03 27.14 2.80
C GLY A 240 15.76 27.97 3.01
N VAL A 241 14.60 27.32 3.09
CA VAL A 241 13.34 28.03 3.36
C VAL A 241 13.35 28.66 4.75
N VAL A 242 13.77 27.93 5.80
CA VAL A 242 13.84 28.50 7.16
C VAL A 242 14.78 29.72 7.19
N PHE A 243 15.99 29.57 6.64
CA PHE A 243 16.99 30.65 6.58
C PHE A 243 16.53 31.86 5.76
N LEU A 244 15.78 31.64 4.68
CA LEU A 244 15.27 32.73 3.83
C LEU A 244 14.00 33.37 4.41
N SER A 245 13.21 32.65 5.20
CA SER A 245 11.93 33.15 5.74
C SER A 245 12.05 33.90 7.06
N ASP A 246 13.15 33.72 7.81
CA ASP A 246 13.29 34.22 9.17
C ASP A 246 14.51 35.13 9.33
N GLU A 247 14.26 36.42 9.57
CA GLU A 247 15.30 37.45 9.65
C GLU A 247 16.21 37.25 10.87
N VAL A 248 15.65 36.78 11.99
CA VAL A 248 16.42 36.45 13.21
C VAL A 248 17.39 35.30 12.94
N THR A 249 16.91 34.20 12.37
CA THR A 249 17.77 33.06 11.98
C THR A 249 18.83 33.48 10.97
N ARG A 250 18.46 34.31 9.99
CA ARG A 250 19.43 34.82 9.00
C ARG A 250 20.52 35.65 9.68
N HIS A 251 20.13 36.60 10.52
CA HIS A 251 21.04 37.48 11.25
C HIS A 251 21.99 36.69 12.17
N ALA A 252 21.44 35.74 12.93
CA ALA A 252 22.18 34.86 13.83
C ALA A 252 23.26 34.06 13.09
N VAL A 253 22.91 33.44 11.95
CA VAL A 253 23.85 32.67 11.14
C VAL A 253 24.91 33.56 10.49
N THR A 254 24.55 34.75 10.00
CA THR A 254 25.52 35.67 9.38
C THR A 254 26.52 36.26 10.38
N HIS A 255 26.09 36.48 11.63
CA HIS A 255 26.93 37.03 12.69
C HIS A 255 27.52 35.97 13.63
N GLN A 256 27.34 34.67 13.31
CA GLN A 256 27.82 33.54 14.11
C GLN A 256 27.30 33.54 15.56
N ASP A 257 26.12 34.12 15.80
CA ASP A 257 25.45 34.15 17.09
C ASP A 257 24.52 32.93 17.22
N TRP A 258 25.12 31.77 17.52
CA TRP A 258 24.42 30.49 17.54
C TRP A 258 23.41 30.36 18.69
N ASP A 259 23.61 31.11 19.78
CA ASP A 259 22.77 31.04 20.98
C ASP A 259 21.37 31.65 20.77
N SER A 260 21.22 32.57 19.80
CA SER A 260 19.95 33.20 19.45
C SER A 260 19.17 32.48 18.35
N THR A 261 19.69 31.37 17.81
CA THR A 261 19.11 30.70 16.63
C THR A 261 17.83 29.93 17.00
N GLN A 262 16.66 30.47 16.64
CA GLN A 262 15.37 29.79 16.79
C GLN A 262 15.00 29.03 15.51
N ILE A 263 15.54 27.81 15.36
CA ILE A 263 15.19 26.96 14.21
C ILE A 263 13.71 26.56 14.30
N LYS A 264 12.90 27.02 13.34
CA LYS A 264 11.50 26.60 13.16
C LYS A 264 11.46 25.18 12.58
N TRP A 265 11.67 24.18 13.43
CA TRP A 265 11.77 22.77 13.06
C TRP A 265 10.56 22.26 12.27
N TRP A 266 9.34 22.71 12.60
CA TRP A 266 8.12 22.30 11.89
C TRP A 266 8.10 22.77 10.45
N THR A 267 8.49 24.02 10.21
CA THR A 267 8.63 24.63 8.88
C THR A 267 9.66 23.85 8.07
N MET A 268 10.82 23.56 8.66
CA MET A 268 11.87 22.75 8.04
C MET A 268 11.34 21.37 7.61
N ILE A 269 10.68 20.65 8.53
CA ILE A 269 10.11 19.32 8.26
C ILE A 269 9.02 19.38 7.18
N GLY A 270 8.15 20.39 7.23
CA GLY A 270 7.08 20.60 6.25
C GLY A 270 7.61 20.76 4.83
N TYR A 271 8.58 21.66 4.65
CA TYR A 271 9.20 21.90 3.34
C TYR A 271 10.08 20.74 2.89
N PHE A 272 10.76 20.04 3.80
CA PHE A 272 11.45 18.78 3.50
C PHE A 272 10.48 17.74 2.93
N LEU A 273 9.33 17.53 3.58
CA LEU A 273 8.32 16.56 3.14
C LEU A 273 7.67 16.98 1.82
N LEU A 274 7.38 18.27 1.64
CA LEU A 274 6.87 18.82 0.39
C LEU A 274 7.86 18.61 -0.77
N ALA A 275 9.14 18.95 -0.58
CA ALA A 275 10.18 18.72 -1.56
C ALA A 275 10.29 17.22 -1.91
N SER A 276 10.25 16.35 -0.90
CA SER A 276 10.26 14.90 -1.09
C SER A 276 9.06 14.39 -1.87
N PHE A 277 7.87 14.95 -1.62
CA PHE A 277 6.65 14.62 -2.36
C PHE A 277 6.76 15.01 -3.82
N VAL A 278 7.17 16.26 -4.09
CA VAL A 278 7.34 16.76 -5.45
C VAL A 278 8.35 15.90 -6.21
N ASP A 279 9.50 15.60 -5.62
CA ASP A 279 10.53 14.77 -6.27
C ASP A 279 10.07 13.32 -6.51
N ARG A 280 9.54 12.64 -5.47
CA ARG A 280 9.24 11.20 -5.52
C ARG A 280 7.89 10.84 -6.13
N VAL A 281 6.93 11.77 -6.14
CA VAL A 281 5.58 11.53 -6.68
C VAL A 281 5.40 12.29 -7.99
N VAL A 282 5.61 13.61 -7.98
CA VAL A 282 5.34 14.46 -9.15
C VAL A 282 6.41 14.29 -10.22
N LEU A 283 7.66 14.66 -9.93
CA LEU A 283 8.77 14.59 -10.88
C LEU A 283 9.00 13.15 -11.36
N GLN A 284 8.98 12.19 -10.44
CA GLN A 284 9.12 10.78 -10.78
C GLN A 284 7.97 10.22 -11.62
N SER A 285 6.75 10.76 -11.51
CA SER A 285 5.64 10.33 -12.38
C SER A 285 5.86 10.70 -13.84
N VAL A 286 6.49 11.85 -14.10
CA VAL A 286 6.76 12.38 -15.43
C VAL A 286 8.04 11.79 -16.00
N THR A 287 9.14 11.90 -15.25
CA THR A 287 10.50 11.57 -15.72
C THR A 287 10.91 10.13 -15.46
N ARG A 288 10.11 9.38 -14.68
CA ARG A 288 10.40 8.01 -14.22
C ARG A 288 11.62 7.89 -13.30
N THR A 289 12.12 9.02 -12.81
CA THR A 289 13.27 9.11 -11.91
C THR A 289 13.08 10.22 -10.88
N THR A 290 13.76 10.13 -9.75
CA THR A 290 14.01 11.29 -8.87
C THR A 290 15.26 12.02 -9.31
N LEU A 291 15.52 13.20 -8.75
CA LEU A 291 16.69 14.01 -9.06
C LEU A 291 18.01 13.24 -8.84
N GLY A 292 18.22 12.67 -7.65
CA GLY A 292 19.41 11.89 -7.34
C GLY A 292 19.50 10.63 -8.18
N LYS A 293 18.38 9.94 -8.41
CA LYS A 293 18.37 8.77 -9.31
C LYS A 293 18.72 9.16 -10.75
N ALA A 294 18.37 10.35 -11.20
CA ALA A 294 18.72 10.83 -12.53
C ALA A 294 20.24 10.99 -12.67
N VAL A 295 20.87 11.63 -11.68
CA VAL A 295 22.34 11.82 -11.60
C VAL A 295 23.08 10.49 -11.68
N PHE A 296 22.58 9.46 -10.99
CA PHE A 296 23.21 8.12 -11.02
C PHE A 296 22.72 7.21 -12.16
N GLY A 297 21.93 7.73 -13.11
CA GLY A 297 21.43 6.98 -14.27
C GLY A 297 20.48 5.83 -13.89
N LEU A 298 19.72 6.00 -12.80
CA LEU A 298 18.74 5.05 -12.30
C LEU A 298 17.32 5.46 -12.70
N VAL A 299 16.43 4.47 -12.76
CA VAL A 299 14.98 4.63 -12.93
C VAL A 299 14.28 3.62 -12.04
N ILE A 300 13.08 3.95 -11.58
CA ILE A 300 12.32 3.04 -10.72
C ILE A 300 11.42 2.14 -11.55
N ILE A 301 11.37 0.86 -11.20
CA ILE A 301 10.40 -0.09 -11.74
C ILE A 301 9.51 -0.65 -10.63
N ASP A 302 8.32 -1.06 -11.05
CA ASP A 302 7.37 -1.80 -10.25
C ASP A 302 7.88 -3.23 -10.09
N ARG A 303 8.02 -3.68 -8.83
CA ARG A 303 8.55 -5.01 -8.50
C ARG A 303 7.67 -6.15 -9.01
N ASP A 304 6.36 -5.94 -9.08
CA ASP A 304 5.38 -6.97 -9.46
C ASP A 304 5.25 -7.07 -10.97
N THR A 305 5.25 -5.95 -11.67
CA THR A 305 5.00 -5.92 -13.13
C THR A 305 6.27 -5.77 -13.97
N GLY A 306 7.37 -5.37 -13.34
CA GLY A 306 8.62 -5.00 -14.01
C GLY A 306 8.51 -3.73 -14.85
N ARG A 307 7.36 -3.05 -14.89
CA ARG A 307 7.10 -1.83 -15.68
C ARG A 307 7.34 -0.56 -14.86
N TYR A 308 7.22 0.61 -15.47
CA TYR A 308 7.22 1.86 -14.70
C TYR A 308 6.00 1.94 -13.75
N PRO A 309 6.20 2.38 -12.49
CA PRO A 309 5.12 2.51 -11.52
C PRO A 309 4.13 3.61 -11.94
N ARG A 310 2.85 3.39 -11.67
CA ARG A 310 1.79 4.40 -11.82
C ARG A 310 1.86 5.43 -10.69
N VAL A 311 1.30 6.63 -10.91
CA VAL A 311 1.28 7.73 -9.92
C VAL A 311 0.74 7.28 -8.57
N GLY A 312 -0.38 6.53 -8.56
CA GLY A 312 -0.95 6.02 -7.32
C GLY A 312 -0.03 5.06 -6.55
N ARG A 313 0.85 4.33 -7.24
CA ARG A 313 1.86 3.45 -6.62
C ARG A 313 3.03 4.26 -6.05
N LEU A 314 3.43 5.33 -6.73
CA LEU A 314 4.44 6.27 -6.23
C LEU A 314 3.95 6.98 -4.97
N LEU A 315 2.72 7.49 -4.99
CA LEU A 315 2.07 8.12 -3.84
C LEU A 315 2.01 7.15 -2.65
N ALA A 316 1.56 5.91 -2.88
CA ALA A 316 1.52 4.89 -1.84
C ALA A 316 2.91 4.56 -1.27
N ALA A 317 3.94 4.47 -2.12
CA ALA A 317 5.30 4.23 -1.69
C ALA A 317 5.89 5.40 -0.89
N TRP A 318 5.60 6.64 -1.28
CA TRP A 318 6.00 7.84 -0.55
C TRP A 318 5.33 7.88 0.83
N LEU A 319 4.03 7.60 0.90
CA LEU A 319 3.28 7.57 2.15
C LEU A 319 3.83 6.56 3.15
N VAL A 320 4.08 5.34 2.67
CA VAL A 320 4.68 4.30 3.52
C VAL A 320 6.07 4.74 3.97
N GLY A 321 6.84 5.42 3.13
CA GLY A 321 8.14 6.00 3.51
C GLY A 321 8.06 7.06 4.61
N VAL A 322 7.01 7.89 4.63
CA VAL A 322 6.81 8.92 5.67
C VAL A 322 6.22 8.32 6.94
N ILE A 323 5.24 7.45 6.82
CA ILE A 323 4.49 6.88 7.95
C ILE A 323 5.31 5.82 8.69
N MET A 324 6.11 5.00 7.99
CA MET A 324 6.85 3.89 8.63
C MET A 324 7.77 4.34 9.77
N PRO A 325 8.62 5.36 9.62
CA PRO A 325 9.43 5.86 10.73
C PRO A 325 8.59 6.27 11.95
N ILE A 326 7.45 6.93 11.71
CA ILE A 326 6.53 7.37 12.77
C ILE A 326 5.90 6.15 13.47
N LEU A 327 5.46 5.14 12.71
CA LEU A 327 4.86 3.94 13.28
C LEU A 327 5.87 3.10 14.09
N VAL A 328 7.11 3.01 13.61
CA VAL A 328 8.21 2.31 14.30
C VAL A 328 8.51 2.98 15.64
N LEU A 329 8.49 4.31 15.71
CA LEU A 329 8.64 5.06 16.96
C LEU A 329 7.42 4.92 17.88
N GLY A 330 6.23 4.69 17.32
CA GLY A 330 4.96 4.66 18.05
C GLY A 330 4.43 3.28 18.47
N ASN A 331 5.26 2.21 18.47
CA ASN A 331 4.84 0.83 18.79
C ASN A 331 3.59 0.34 18.02
N SER A 332 3.35 0.88 16.83
CA SER A 332 2.13 0.63 16.07
C SER A 332 2.35 -0.40 14.96
N THR A 333 1.25 -0.99 14.49
CA THR A 333 1.29 -2.10 13.52
C THR A 333 1.76 -1.62 12.16
N VAL A 334 2.98 -2.00 11.80
CA VAL A 334 3.62 -1.83 10.49
C VAL A 334 2.72 -2.37 9.36
N PRO A 335 2.63 -1.73 8.18
CA PRO A 335 1.88 -2.26 7.03
C PRO A 335 2.29 -3.69 6.70
N GLU A 336 1.34 -4.56 6.36
CA GLU A 336 1.53 -6.02 6.29
C GLU A 336 2.69 -6.53 5.40
N ARG A 337 3.21 -5.71 4.47
CA ARG A 337 4.40 -5.96 3.63
C ARG A 337 5.07 -4.66 3.17
N PRO A 338 5.93 -4.02 3.98
CA PRO A 338 6.61 -2.78 3.59
C PRO A 338 7.47 -2.95 2.33
N GLU A 339 7.98 -4.16 2.07
CA GLU A 339 8.82 -4.50 0.93
C GLU A 339 8.16 -4.33 -0.44
N ARG A 340 6.82 -4.25 -0.51
CA ARG A 340 6.09 -3.95 -1.76
C ARG A 340 6.10 -2.49 -2.14
N TYR A 341 6.25 -1.63 -1.13
CA TYR A 341 6.39 -0.19 -1.28
C TYR A 341 7.85 0.22 -1.47
N LEU A 342 8.79 -0.72 -1.24
CA LEU A 342 10.18 -0.60 -1.68
C LEU A 342 10.25 -0.82 -3.19
N LEU A 343 10.11 0.27 -3.94
CA LEU A 343 10.23 0.24 -5.40
C LEU A 343 11.71 0.11 -5.80
N PRO A 344 12.12 -0.98 -6.47
CA PRO A 344 13.51 -1.17 -6.86
C PRO A 344 13.92 -0.17 -7.95
N ALA A 345 15.11 0.40 -7.79
CA ALA A 345 15.72 1.28 -8.79
C ALA A 345 16.70 0.50 -9.67
N VAL A 346 16.53 0.53 -10.98
CA VAL A 346 17.39 -0.15 -11.96
C VAL A 346 18.12 0.85 -12.83
N ARG A 347 19.20 0.46 -13.52
CA ARG A 347 19.89 1.33 -14.47
C ARG A 347 18.95 1.62 -15.62
N ARG A 348 18.95 2.88 -16.07
CA ARG A 348 18.12 3.34 -17.19
C ARG A 348 18.41 2.56 -18.48
N ARG A 349 19.68 2.20 -18.73
CA ARG A 349 20.08 1.37 -19.88
C ARG A 349 19.41 -0.01 -19.86
N ASP A 350 19.50 -0.70 -18.73
CA ASP A 350 18.95 -2.05 -18.55
C ASP A 350 17.41 -2.02 -18.69
N ALA A 351 16.75 -1.01 -18.12
CA ALA A 351 15.31 -0.82 -18.30
C ALA A 351 14.92 -0.60 -19.77
N ARG A 352 15.68 0.22 -20.52
CA ARG A 352 15.42 0.43 -21.96
C ARG A 352 15.61 -0.85 -22.77
N GLN A 353 16.60 -1.67 -22.45
CA GLN A 353 16.83 -2.94 -23.14
C GLN A 353 15.63 -3.88 -22.93
N VAL A 354 15.19 -4.05 -21.68
CA VAL A 354 14.07 -4.94 -21.34
C VAL A 354 12.72 -4.43 -21.89
N PHE A 355 12.51 -3.12 -21.90
CA PHE A 355 11.29 -2.53 -22.44
C PHE A 355 11.28 -2.47 -23.96
N GLY A 356 12.46 -2.27 -24.59
CA GLY A 356 12.62 -2.26 -26.03
C GLY A 356 12.46 -3.63 -26.67
N THR A 357 12.97 -4.71 -26.04
CA THR A 357 12.76 -6.08 -26.52
C THR A 357 11.30 -6.51 -26.44
N ARG A 358 10.57 -6.12 -25.39
CA ARG A 358 9.13 -6.41 -25.26
C ARG A 358 8.24 -5.70 -26.28
N SER A 359 8.71 -4.63 -26.90
CA SER A 359 7.99 -3.95 -27.99
C SER A 359 8.35 -4.50 -29.38
N GLY A 360 9.24 -5.49 -29.48
CA GLY A 360 9.89 -5.89 -30.74
C GLY A 360 9.94 -7.40 -31.03
N ASP A 361 8.93 -8.17 -30.65
CA ASP A 361 8.73 -9.55 -31.14
C ASP A 361 7.58 -9.58 -32.18
N PRO A 362 7.68 -10.33 -33.29
CA PRO A 362 8.35 -9.90 -34.53
C PRO A 362 7.41 -9.82 -35.74
N VAL A 363 7.77 -8.99 -36.73
CA VAL A 363 7.35 -9.21 -38.13
C VAL A 363 7.88 -10.57 -38.53
N GLY A 364 6.99 -11.47 -38.94
CA GLY A 364 7.32 -12.82 -39.35
C GLY A 364 8.36 -12.81 -40.47
N VAL A 365 9.52 -13.40 -40.19
CA VAL A 365 10.39 -13.90 -41.23
C VAL A 365 9.89 -15.31 -41.53
N THR A 366 9.04 -15.38 -42.55
CA THR A 366 8.88 -16.60 -43.34
C THR A 366 10.08 -16.67 -44.26
N GLY A 367 10.84 -17.75 -44.14
CA GLY A 367 11.93 -18.14 -45.01
C GLY A 367 12.00 -19.65 -45.02
#